data_AF-B8IIY8-F1
#
_entry.id   AF-B8IIY8-F1
#
_cell.length_a   1.000
_cell.length_b   1.000
_cell.length_c   1.000
_cell.angle_alpha   90.00
_cell.angle_beta   90.00
_cell.angle_gamma   90.00
#
_symmetry.space_group_name_H-M   'P 1'
#
loop_
_entity.id
_entity.type
_entity.pdbx_description
1 polymer ?
#
loop_
_entity_poly.entity_id
_entity_poly.type
_entity_poly.pdbx_seq_one_letter_code
_entity_poly.pdbx_strand_id
1 'polypeptide(L)' 'MTDREFRMALAELGLTQSAAARLLRVEAGTVGRWARGETRVPGTAEAFLRLLVTAGITGEAAIRLASGVTEDPGDRD' A
#
# COMPACT_ATOMS: atom_id res chain seq x y z
N MET A 1 2.11 8.15 -11.86
CA MET A 1 2.58 8.53 -10.53
C MET A 1 4.08 8.74 -10.55
N THR A 2 4.53 9.93 -10.14
CA THR A 2 5.93 10.30 -9.90
C THR A 2 6.45 9.72 -8.57
N ASP A 3 7.76 9.74 -8.36
CA ASP A 3 8.40 9.33 -7.10
C ASP A 3 7.91 10.16 -5.91
N ARG A 4 7.65 11.46 -6.13
CA ARG A 4 7.10 12.36 -5.11
C ARG A 4 5.66 12.00 -4.76
N GLU A 5 4.80 11.82 -5.76
CA GLU A 5 3.42 11.38 -5.54
C GLU A 5 3.37 10.02 -4.84
N PHE A 6 4.27 9.10 -5.21
CA PHE A 6 4.37 7.79 -4.55
C PHE A 6 4.71 7.94 -3.07
N ARG A 7 5.75 8.71 -2.73
CA ARG A 7 6.14 8.97 -1.32
C ARG A 7 5.03 9.66 -0.53
N MET A 8 4.31 10.60 -1.15
CA MET A 8 3.16 11.25 -0.52
C MET A 8 2.02 10.26 -0.25
N ALA A 9 1.68 9.41 -1.22
CA ALA A 9 0.67 8.37 -1.04
C ALA A 9 1.05 7.41 0.10
N LEU A 10 2.33 6.99 0.20
CA LEU A 10 2.77 6.15 1.31
C LEU A 10 2.63 6.88 2.66
N ALA A 11 3.00 8.16 2.73
CA ALA A 11 2.87 8.95 3.95
C ALA A 11 1.40 9.12 4.37
N GLU A 12 0.52 9.43 3.42
CA GLU A 12 -0.93 9.58 3.65
C GLU A 12 -1.58 8.28 4.11
N LEU A 13 -1.14 7.14 3.57
CA LEU A 13 -1.60 5.81 4.00
C LEU A 13 -0.95 5.34 5.31
N GLY A 14 0.01 6.08 5.88
CA GLY A 14 0.77 5.64 7.06
C GLY A 14 1.68 4.44 6.80
N LEU A 15 2.11 4.24 5.55
CA LEU A 15 2.93 3.10 5.14
C LEU A 15 4.43 3.44 5.13
N THR A 16 5.22 2.55 5.70
CA THR A 16 6.67 2.49 5.39
C THR A 16 6.89 1.84 4.03
N GLN A 17 8.07 2.02 3.43
CA GLN A 17 8.42 1.33 2.18
C GLN A 17 8.34 -0.20 2.30
N SER A 18 8.75 -0.76 3.45
CA SER A 18 8.66 -2.20 3.72
C SER A 18 7.21 -2.68 3.86
N ALA A 19 6.34 -1.89 4.50
CA ALA A 19 4.92 -2.21 4.59
C ALA A 19 4.23 -2.13 3.23
N ALA A 20 4.57 -1.11 2.42
CA ALA A 20 4.10 -0.98 1.05
C ALA A 20 4.54 -2.17 0.18
N ALA A 21 5.79 -2.64 0.33
CA ALA A 21 6.30 -3.81 -0.39
C ALA A 21 5.46 -5.07 -0.09
N ARG A 22 5.13 -5.31 1.18
CA ARG A 22 4.26 -6.41 1.60
C ARG A 22 2.84 -6.28 1.05
N LEU A 23 2.25 -5.10 1.16
CA LEU A 23 0.90 -4.81 0.67
C LEU A 23 0.80 -5.01 -0.84
N LEU A 24 1.79 -4.52 -1.60
CA LEU A 24 1.83 -4.59 -3.06
C LEU A 24 2.41 -5.90 -3.59
N ARG A 25 2.86 -6.80 -2.70
CA ARG A 25 3.49 -8.09 -3.02
C ARG A 25 4.68 -7.96 -3.98
N VAL A 26 5.56 -7.00 -3.68
CA VAL A 26 6.80 -6.77 -4.43
C VAL A 26 8.00 -6.73 -3.47
N GLU A 27 9.19 -6.85 -4.02
CA GLU A 27 10.43 -6.72 -3.25
C GLU A 27 10.62 -5.30 -2.70
N ALA A 28 11.20 -5.19 -1.49
CA ALA A 28 11.49 -3.89 -0.87
C ALA A 28 12.39 -3.00 -1.74
N GLY A 29 13.35 -3.60 -2.43
CA GLY A 29 14.22 -2.89 -3.38
C GLY A 29 13.45 -2.30 -4.58
N THR A 30 12.36 -2.93 -5.00
CA THR A 30 11.48 -2.41 -6.05
C THR A 30 10.75 -1.15 -5.58
N VAL A 31 10.20 -1.16 -4.37
CA VAL A 31 9.62 0.04 -3.74
C VAL A 31 10.66 1.15 -3.60
N GLY A 32 11.87 0.81 -3.16
CA GLY A 32 12.97 1.76 -3.02
C GLY A 32 13.39 2.39 -4.35
N ARG A 33 13.33 1.67 -5.47
CA ARG A 33 13.56 2.22 -6.82
C ARG A 33 12.45 3.19 -7.24
N TRP A 34 11.19 2.86 -6.95
CA TRP A 34 10.05 3.76 -7.22
C TRP A 34 10.13 5.05 -6.39
N ALA A 35 10.43 4.95 -5.10
CA ALA A 35 10.54 6.10 -4.21
C ALA A 35 11.68 7.06 -4.57
N ARG A 36 12.71 6.57 -5.29
CA ARG A 36 13.83 7.36 -5.81
C ARG A 36 13.66 7.79 -7.27
N GLY A 37 12.58 7.37 -7.94
CA GLY A 37 12.31 7.68 -9.34
C GLY A 37 13.21 6.94 -10.35
N GLU A 38 13.93 5.91 -9.92
CA GLU A 38 14.82 5.13 -10.81
C GLU A 38 14.04 4.26 -11.79
N THR A 39 12.85 3.82 -11.37
CA THR A 39 11.91 3.11 -12.22
C THR A 39 10.49 3.64 -12.00
N ARG A 40 9.66 3.55 -13.03
CA ARG A 40 8.26 3.98 -12.96
C ARG A 40 7.44 3.02 -12.08
N VAL A 41 6.52 3.58 -11.29
CA VAL A 41 5.48 2.80 -10.60
C VAL A 41 4.55 2.17 -11.64
N PRO A 42 4.35 0.84 -11.64
CA PRO A 42 3.39 0.18 -12.52
C PRO A 42 1.98 0.73 -12.35
N GLY A 43 1.21 0.84 -13.43
CA GLY A 43 -0.14 1.43 -13.41
C GLY A 43 -1.10 0.73 -12.44
N THR A 44 -0.95 -0.57 -12.23
CA THR A 44 -1.75 -1.34 -11.25
C THR A 44 -1.46 -0.93 -9.81
N ALA A 45 -0.18 -0.78 -9.45
CA ALA A 45 0.23 -0.31 -8.13
C ALA A 45 -0.21 1.14 -7.90
N GLU A 46 -0.08 2.00 -8.91
CA GLU A 46 -0.58 3.37 -8.86
C GLU A 46 -2.10 3.41 -8.62
N ALA A 47 -2.88 2.69 -9.44
CA ALA A 47 -4.34 2.68 -9.33
C ALA A 47 -4.80 2.20 -7.95
N PHE A 48 -4.17 1.15 -7.43
CA PHE A 48 -4.48 0.62 -6.11
C PHE A 48 -4.17 1.61 -4.98
N LEU A 49 -2.98 2.23 -4.98
CA LEU A 49 -2.63 3.22 -3.97
C LEU A 49 -3.56 4.45 -4.02
N ARG A 50 -3.89 4.93 -5.21
CA ARG A 50 -4.84 6.05 -5.39
C ARG A 50 -6.25 5.68 -4.90
N LEU A 51 -6.69 4.44 -5.14
CA LEU A 51 -7.97 3.95 -4.63
C LEU A 51 -8.00 3.98 -3.10
N LEU A 52 -6.96 3.46 -2.43
CA LEU A 52 -6.90 3.45 -0.96
C LEU A 52 -6.94 4.87 -0.38
N VAL A 53 -6.16 5.79 -0.96
CA VAL A 53 -6.15 7.21 -0.57
C VAL A 53 -7.54 7.82 -0.75
N THR A 54 -8.15 7.65 -1.92
CA THR A 54 -9.47 8.23 -2.23
C THR A 54 -10.58 7.65 -1.35
N ALA A 55 -10.49 6.37 -1.01
CA ALA A 55 -11.44 5.68 -0.15
C ALA A 55 -11.22 5.95 1.35
N GLY A 56 -10.17 6.68 1.74
CA GLY A 56 -9.82 6.91 3.14
C GLY A 56 -9.41 5.64 3.89
N ILE A 57 -8.92 4.63 3.18
CA ILE A 57 -8.49 3.35 3.77
C ILE A 57 -7.02 3.48 4.16
N THR A 58 -6.72 3.33 5.45
CA THR A 58 -5.33 3.34 5.93
C THR A 58 -4.55 2.14 5.42
N GLY A 59 -3.22 2.26 5.35
CA GLY A 59 -2.34 1.16 4.97
C GLY A 59 -2.47 -0.06 5.88
N GLU A 60 -2.66 0.15 7.18
CA GLU A 60 -2.93 -0.92 8.14
C GLU A 60 -4.23 -1.66 7.83
N ALA A 61 -5.32 -0.93 7.58
CA ALA A 61 -6.59 -1.52 7.20
C ALA A 61 -6.48 -2.31 5.89
N ALA A 62 -5.76 -1.77 4.90
CA ALA A 62 -5.51 -2.45 3.63
C ALA A 62 -4.71 -3.75 3.82
N ILE A 63 -3.69 -3.76 4.69
CA ILE A 63 -2.92 -4.96 5.01
C ILE A 63 -3.82 -6.01 5.67
N ARG A 64 -4.64 -5.62 6.65
CA ARG A 64 -5.59 -6.53 7.32
C ARG A 64 -6.58 -7.15 6.33
N LEU A 65 -7.14 -6.35 5.43
CA LEU A 65 -8.01 -6.82 4.34
C LEU A 65 -7.29 -7.80 3.41
N ALA A 66 -6.05 -7.51 3.03
CA ALA A 66 -5.25 -8.36 2.14
C ALA A 66 -4.74 -9.66 2.81
N SER A 67 -4.68 -9.68 4.15
CA SER A 67 -4.28 -10.85 4.95
C SER A 67 -5.44 -11.83 5.21
N GLY A 68 -6.68 -11.49 4.84
CA GLY A 68 -7.83 -12.37 5.04
C GLY A 68 -8.26 -12.55 6.50
N VAL A 69 -7.78 -11.69 7.41
CA VAL A 69 -8.27 -11.64 8.80
C VAL A 69 -9.54 -10.81 8.82
N THR A 70 -10.64 -11.42 8.36
CA THR A 70 -11.97 -11.07 8.84
C THR A 70 -12.16 -11.84 10.13
N GLU A 71 -11.91 -11.20 11.29
CA GLU A 71 -12.49 -11.72 12.52
C GLU A 71 -14.00 -11.69 12.32
N ASP A 72 -14.59 -12.88 12.22
CA ASP A 72 -16.03 -13.05 12.26
C ASP A 72 -16.50 -12.62 13.65
N PRO A 73 -17.39 -11.61 13.79
CA PRO A 73 -17.89 -11.19 15.09
C PRO A 73 -18.77 -12.25 15.78
N GLY A 74 -18.95 -13.42 15.19
CA GLY A 74 -19.90 -14.45 15.62
C GLY A 74 -19.41 -15.52 16.60
N ASP A 75 -18.12 -15.65 16.91
CA ASP A 75 -17.60 -16.79 17.72
C ASP A 75 -17.40 -16.44 19.21
N ARG A 76 -18.41 -15.78 19.80
CA ARG A 76 -18.59 -15.73 21.25
C ARG A 76 -19.98 -16.24 21.59
N ASP A 77 -20.11 -17.56 21.60
CA ASP A 77 -21.17 -18.27 22.31
C ASP A 77 -20.57 -19.02 23.52
#